data_AF-A0A2L0CKB9-F1
#
_entry.id   AF-A0A2L0CKB9-F1
#
_cell.length_a   1.000
_cell.length_b   1.000
_cell.length_c   1.000
_cell.angle_alpha   90.00
_cell.angle_beta   90.00
_cell.angle_gamma   90.00
#
_symmetry.space_group_name_H-M   'P 1'
#
loop_
_entity.id
_entity.type
_entity.pdbx_description
1 polymer ?
#
loop_
_entity_poly.entity_id
_entity_poly.type
_entity_poly.pdbx_seq_one_letter_code
_entity_poly.pdbx_strand_id
1 'polypeptide(L)'
;RKNLVGTLKELLNLNIVPIINTNDAVWAAASMSAFIGDKHGQNIIALKDNDSLAAMIAAELQSDLLILMSDVDGIYNKPPQEVGAKILHTYNSDVRHTIEVGIKSKVG
;
A
#
# COMPACT_ATOMS: atom_id res chain seq x y z
N ARG A 1 -0.02 -4.70 16.94
CA ARG A 1 1.10 -4.01 16.26
C ARG A 1 2.46 -4.26 16.93
N LYS A 2 2.61 -4.08 18.25
CA LYS A 2 3.89 -4.30 18.97
C LYS A 2 4.62 -5.61 18.64
N ASN A 3 3.92 -6.75 18.58
CA ASN A 3 4.56 -8.04 18.28
C ASN A 3 5.16 -8.09 16.86
N LEU A 4 4.41 -7.61 15.85
CA LEU A 4 4.89 -7.55 14.46
C LEU A 4 6.16 -6.71 14.35
N VAL A 5 6.13 -5.50 14.92
CA VAL A 5 7.27 -4.57 14.89
C VAL A 5 8.49 -5.15 15.61
N GLY A 6 8.27 -5.72 16.79
CA GLY A 6 9.34 -6.33 17.58
C GLY A 6 10.01 -7.47 16.82
N THR A 7 9.22 -8.37 16.24
CA THR A 7 9.75 -9.49 15.44
C THR A 7 10.53 -9.01 14.23
N LEU A 8 9.99 -8.05 13.46
CA LEU A 8 10.68 -7.54 12.27
C LEU A 8 11.99 -6.84 12.62
N LYS A 9 12.02 -6.02 13.69
CA LYS A 9 13.25 -5.38 14.16
C LYS A 9 14.30 -6.40 14.60
N GLU A 10 13.88 -7.46 15.29
CA GLU A 10 14.81 -8.50 15.72
C GLU A 10 15.40 -9.28 14.55
N LEU A 11 14.57 -9.66 13.56
CA LEU A 11 15.06 -10.30 12.34
C LEU A 11 16.09 -9.42 11.61
N LEU A 12 15.81 -8.12 11.48
CA LEU A 12 16.75 -7.18 10.86
C LEU A 12 18.04 -7.03 11.67
N ASN A 13 17.97 -6.98 13.00
CA ASN A 13 19.15 -6.95 13.89
C ASN A 13 20.02 -8.21 13.74
N LEU A 14 19.41 -9.34 13.40
CA LEU A 14 20.09 -10.61 13.10
C LEU A 14 20.58 -10.70 11.65
N ASN A 15 20.50 -9.62 10.87
CA ASN A 15 20.81 -9.58 9.43
C ASN A 15 19.97 -10.54 8.57
N ILE A 16 18.75 -10.85 9.01
CA ILE A 16 17.79 -11.65 8.25
C ILE A 16 16.91 -10.71 7.44
N VAL A 17 16.70 -11.04 6.16
CA VAL A 17 15.77 -10.30 5.28
C VAL A 17 14.36 -10.88 5.44
N PRO A 18 13.40 -10.17 6.07
CA PRO A 18 12.05 -10.65 6.22
C PRO A 18 11.28 -10.60 4.89
N ILE A 19 10.64 -11.72 4.53
CA ILE A 19 9.72 -11.79 3.38
C ILE A 19 8.30 -11.82 3.93
N ILE A 20 7.50 -10.82 3.59
CA ILE A 20 6.16 -10.61 4.14
C ILE A 20 5.16 -10.68 2.99
N ASN A 21 4.03 -11.34 3.23
CA ASN A 21 2.90 -11.36 2.32
C ASN A 21 1.59 -11.28 3.11
N THR A 22 0.50 -10.93 2.43
CA THR A 22 -0.83 -11.07 2.99
C THR A 22 -1.15 -12.54 3.21
N ASN A 23 -1.81 -12.87 4.32
CA ASN A 23 -2.32 -14.21 4.56
C ASN A 23 -3.72 -14.34 3.94
N ASP A 24 -3.78 -14.72 2.67
CA ASP A 24 -5.00 -14.77 1.87
C ASP A 24 -6.10 -15.67 2.48
N ALA A 25 -5.71 -16.72 3.23
CA ALA A 25 -6.64 -17.65 3.87
C ALA A 25 -7.45 -16.99 5.00
N VAL A 26 -6.85 -16.06 5.75
CA VAL A 26 -7.52 -15.35 6.85
C VAL A 26 -8.20 -14.07 6.34
N TRP A 27 -7.62 -13.46 5.30
CA TRP A 27 -8.14 -12.24 4.69
C TRP A 27 -9.59 -12.37 4.21
N ALA A 28 -9.93 -13.48 3.53
CA ALA A 28 -11.30 -13.72 3.06
C ALA A 28 -12.35 -13.71 4.19
N ALA A 29 -11.99 -14.18 5.39
CA ALA A 29 -12.88 -14.19 6.54
C ALA A 29 -13.01 -12.80 7.19
N ALA A 30 -11.92 -12.03 7.28
CA ALA A 30 -11.91 -10.68 7.84
C ALA A 30 -12.55 -9.63 6.91
N SER A 31 -12.48 -9.82 5.59
CA SER A 31 -13.18 -8.97 4.63
C SER A 31 -14.70 -9.05 4.79
N MET A 32 -15.23 -10.19 5.25
CA MET A 32 -16.66 -10.35 5.53
C MET A 32 -17.10 -9.56 6.79
N SER A 33 -16.20 -9.42 7.78
CA SER A 33 -16.45 -8.63 9.01
C SER A 33 -16.11 -7.14 8.86
N ALA A 34 -15.38 -6.73 7.82
CA ALA A 34 -15.21 -5.33 7.48
C ALA A 34 -16.48 -4.70 6.87
N PHE A 35 -17.36 -5.50 6.25
CA PHE A 35 -18.68 -5.07 5.75
C PHE A 35 -19.80 -5.21 6.78
N ILE A 36 -19.63 -6.08 7.78
CA ILE A 36 -20.55 -6.20 8.91
C ILE A 36 -19.81 -5.67 10.12
N GLY A 37 -20.01 -4.38 10.42
CA GLY A 37 -19.57 -3.80 11.69
C GLY A 37 -20.02 -4.69 12.83
N ASP A 38 -19.09 -5.49 13.36
CA ASP A 38 -19.32 -6.21 14.59
C ASP A 38 -19.53 -5.17 15.70
N LYS A 39 -20.44 -5.49 16.62
CA LYS A 39 -20.94 -4.71 17.75
C LYS A 39 -19.85 -4.31 18.77
N HIS A 40 -18.57 -4.49 18.43
CA HIS A 40 -17.40 -4.11 19.22
C HIS A 40 -16.56 -2.97 18.63
N GLY A 41 -16.98 -2.32 17.53
CA GLY A 41 -16.39 -1.05 17.08
C GLY A 41 -14.90 -1.12 16.72
N GLN A 42 -14.38 -2.31 16.45
CA GLN A 42 -13.00 -2.47 16.02
C GLN A 42 -12.92 -2.10 14.55
N ASN A 43 -12.32 -0.95 14.27
CA ASN A 43 -12.06 -0.46 12.92
C ASN A 43 -10.95 -1.33 12.31
N ILE A 44 -11.32 -2.52 11.83
CA ILE A 44 -10.38 -3.41 11.14
C ILE A 44 -10.06 -2.72 9.82
N ILE A 45 -8.86 -2.13 9.74
CA ILE A 45 -8.35 -1.57 8.49
C ILE A 45 -8.24 -2.75 7.53
N ALA A 46 -9.13 -2.76 6.55
CA ALA A 46 -9.11 -3.72 5.49
C ALA A 46 -7.86 -3.47 4.61
N LEU A 47 -6.72 -4.07 4.99
CA LEU A 47 -5.49 -4.16 4.18
C LEU A 47 -5.74 -5.04 2.96
N LYS A 48 -6.33 -4.45 1.93
CA LYS A 48 -6.89 -5.16 0.77
C LYS A 48 -5.84 -5.61 -0.24
N ASP A 49 -4.66 -4.99 -0.23
CA ASP A 49 -3.56 -5.25 -1.14
C ASP A 49 -2.20 -5.16 -0.45
N ASN A 50 -1.18 -5.75 -1.09
CA ASN A 50 0.19 -5.75 -0.58
C ASN A 50 0.79 -4.33 -0.54
N ASP A 51 0.29 -3.39 -1.35
CA ASP A 51 0.71 -1.98 -1.33
C ASP A 51 0.33 -1.31 0.00
N SER A 52 -0.92 -1.49 0.44
CA SER A 52 -1.39 -0.99 1.73
C SER A 52 -0.66 -1.66 2.90
N LEU A 53 -0.40 -2.97 2.80
CA LEU A 53 0.37 -3.72 3.81
C LEU A 53 1.80 -3.19 3.91
N ALA A 54 2.48 -3.00 2.77
CA ALA A 54 3.83 -2.47 2.71
C ALA A 54 3.91 -1.04 3.25
N ALA A 55 2.95 -0.17 2.89
CA ALA A 55 2.86 1.20 3.41
C ALA A 55 2.66 1.23 4.93
N MET A 56 1.80 0.36 5.48
CA MET A 56 1.59 0.25 6.92
C MET A 56 2.86 -0.22 7.62
N ILE A 57 3.54 -1.25 7.11
CA ILE A 57 4.78 -1.78 7.70
C ILE A 57 5.89 -0.72 7.66
N ALA A 58 6.05 -0.03 6.53
CA ALA A 58 7.04 1.04 6.39
C ALA A 58 6.79 2.17 7.41
N ALA A 59 5.53 2.60 7.58
CA ALA A 59 5.16 3.62 8.56
C ALA A 59 5.43 3.16 10.01
N GLU A 60 5.10 1.91 10.33
CA GLU A 60 5.26 1.37 11.69
C GLU A 60 6.73 1.06 12.04
N LEU A 61 7.55 0.68 11.05
CA LEU A 61 9.00 0.53 11.20
C LEU A 61 9.76 1.86 11.12
N GLN A 62 9.09 2.95 10.75
CA GLN A 62 9.70 4.25 10.46
C GLN A 62 10.79 4.13 9.40
N SER A 63 10.50 3.43 8.31
CA SER A 63 11.43 3.25 7.19
C SER A 63 11.67 4.57 6.46
N ASP A 64 12.90 4.81 6.02
CA ASP A 64 13.26 6.01 5.25
C ASP A 64 12.67 6.00 3.83
N LEU A 65 12.46 4.81 3.25
CA LEU A 65 12.00 4.64 1.88
C LEU A 65 11.14 3.38 1.73
N LEU A 66 10.02 3.52 1.01
CA LEU A 66 9.24 2.42 0.48
C LEU A 66 9.34 2.44 -1.05
N ILE A 67 9.82 1.34 -1.63
CA ILE A 67 9.91 1.16 -3.08
C ILE A 67 8.79 0.21 -3.51
N LEU A 68 7.87 0.69 -4.33
CA LEU A 68 6.85 -0.12 -4.98
C LEU A 68 7.32 -0.44 -6.40
N MET A 69 7.43 -1.72 -6.73
CA MET A 69 7.76 -2.16 -8.08
C MET A 69 6.48 -2.47 -8.84
N SER A 70 6.35 -1.92 -10.04
CA SER A 70 5.19 -2.11 -10.90
C SER A 70 5.63 -2.42 -12.32
N ASP A 71 4.72 -2.98 -13.11
CA ASP A 71 4.88 -3.28 -14.53
C ASP A 71 4.58 -2.06 -15.44
N VAL A 72 4.19 -0.93 -14.85
CA VAL A 72 4.09 0.35 -15.55
C VAL A 72 5.31 1.24 -15.29
N ASP A 73 5.66 2.08 -16.26
CA ASP A 73 6.83 2.96 -16.19
C ASP A 73 6.77 4.01 -15.07
N GLY A 74 5.57 4.32 -14.56
CA GLY A 74 5.38 5.26 -13.48
C GLY A 74 3.96 5.84 -13.44
N ILE A 75 3.81 6.87 -12.60
CA ILE A 75 2.54 7.60 -12.44
C ILE A 75 2.48 8.72 -13.49
N TYR A 76 1.34 8.89 -14.15
CA TYR A 76 1.11 9.95 -15.14
C TYR A 76 0.17 11.03 -14.60
N ASN A 77 0.26 12.25 -15.13
CA ASN A 77 -0.60 13.37 -14.74
C ASN A 77 -2.06 13.28 -15.26
N LYS A 78 -2.29 12.42 -16.24
CA LYS A 78 -3.59 12.08 -16.85
C LYS A 78 -3.48 10.64 -17.42
N PRO A 79 -4.56 10.02 -17.93
CA PRO A 79 -4.49 8.71 -18.55
C PRO A 79 -3.39 8.63 -19.64
N PRO A 80 -2.50 7.62 -19.63
CA PRO A 80 -1.34 7.56 -20.52
C PRO A 80 -1.71 7.46 -22.00
N GLN A 81 -2.94 7.08 -22.32
CA GLN A 81 -3.47 7.01 -23.69
C GLN A 81 -3.87 8.38 -24.25
N GLU A 82 -3.97 9.41 -23.41
CA GLU A 82 -4.39 10.74 -23.83
C GLU A 82 -3.24 11.60 -24.35
N VAL A 83 -3.56 12.47 -25.30
CA VAL A 83 -2.58 13.41 -25.87
C VAL A 83 -2.07 14.35 -24.77
N GLY A 84 -0.74 14.44 -24.67
CA GLY A 84 -0.06 15.28 -23.70
C GLY A 84 0.03 14.67 -22.29
N ALA A 85 -0.20 13.37 -22.13
CA ALA A 85 0.15 12.66 -20.91
C ALA A 85 1.67 12.70 -20.66
N LYS A 86 2.07 12.93 -19.41
CA LYS A 86 3.47 13.04 -18.98
C LYS A 86 3.69 12.27 -17.69
N ILE A 87 4.84 11.59 -17.60
CA ILE A 87 5.28 10.92 -16.37
C ILE A 87 5.54 11.96 -15.28
N LEU A 88 5.05 11.67 -14.08
CA LEU A 88 5.33 12.41 -12.86
C LEU A 88 6.57 11.82 -12.19
N HIS A 89 7.71 12.48 -12.34
CA HIS A 89 8.94 12.09 -11.64
C HIS A 89 8.90 12.38 -10.14
N THR A 90 8.09 13.35 -9.72
CA THR A 90 7.95 13.72 -8.31
C THR A 90 6.54 14.25 -8.08
N TYR A 91 5.94 13.82 -6.97
CA TYR A 91 4.65 14.29 -6.51
C TYR A 91 4.77 14.85 -5.09
N ASN A 92 4.09 15.96 -4.83
CA ASN A 92 3.85 16.49 -3.49
C ASN A 92 2.39 16.94 -3.39
N SER A 93 1.90 17.19 -2.17
CA SER A 93 0.51 17.60 -1.95
C SER A 93 0.14 18.92 -2.62
N ASP A 94 1.10 19.80 -2.86
CA ASP A 94 0.86 21.15 -3.37
C ASP A 94 0.42 21.11 -4.83
N VAL A 95 0.93 20.14 -5.61
CA VAL A 95 0.57 19.94 -7.02
C VAL A 95 -0.69 19.08 -7.21
N ARG A 96 -1.41 18.72 -6.15
CA ARG A 96 -2.62 17.87 -6.25
C ARG A 96 -3.66 18.44 -7.22
N HIS A 97 -3.79 19.76 -7.30
CA HIS A 97 -4.74 20.44 -8.17
C HIS A 97 -4.42 20.31 -9.68
N THR A 98 -3.22 19.85 -10.04
CA THR A 98 -2.81 19.66 -11.44
C THR A 98 -2.97 18.22 -11.93
N ILE A 99 -3.52 17.33 -11.11
CA ILE A 99 -3.60 15.90 -11.39
C ILE A 99 -5.06 15.49 -11.55
N GLU A 100 -5.33 14.78 -12.63
CA GLU A 100 -6.63 14.17 -12.88
C GLU A 100 -6.56 12.67 -12.55
N VAL A 101 -7.40 12.23 -11.61
CA VAL A 101 -7.49 10.81 -11.27
C VAL A 101 -8.42 10.14 -12.27
N GLY A 102 -7.83 9.39 -13.19
CA GLY A 102 -8.57 8.59 -14.17
C GLY A 102 -9.26 7.36 -13.57
N ILE A 103 -9.94 6.62 -14.43
CA ILE A 103 -10.57 5.33 -14.08
C ILE A 103 -9.46 4.29 -13.90
N LYS A 104 -9.68 3.34 -12.99
CA LYS A 104 -8.80 2.19 -12.75
C LYS A 104 -8.40 1.52 -14.06
N SER A 105 -7.11 1.27 -14.24
CA SER A 105 -6.58 0.67 -15.46
C SER A 105 -6.93 -0.81 -15.51
N LYS A 106 -6.99 -1.38 -16.73
CA LYS A 106 -7.13 -2.84 -16.90
C LYS A 106 -5.90 -3.61 -16.41
N VAL A 107 -4.75 -2.93 -16.31
CA VAL A 107 -3.47 -3.51 -15.90
C VAL A 107 -3.12 -3.22 -14.44
N GLY A 108 -3.95 -2.48 -13.70
CA GLY A 108 -3.66 -2.08 -12.31
C GLY A 108 -4.82 -1.39 -11.63
#